data_AF-A0A972A1Z0-F1
#
_entry.id   AF-A0A972A1Z0-F1
#
_cell.length_a   1.000
_cell.length_b   1.000
_cell.length_c   1.000
_cell.angle_alpha   90.00
_cell.angle_beta   90.00
_cell.angle_gamma   90.00
#
_symmetry.space_group_name_H-M   'P 1'
#
loop_
_entity.id
_entity.type
_entity.pdbx_description
1 polymer ?
#
loop_
_entity_poly.entity_id
_entity_poly.type
_entity_poly.pdbx_seq_one_letter_code
_entity_poly.pdbx_strand_id
1 'polypeptide(L)' 'MIFLLLIYAYIFIINVPGLIKRKEWKELAAFSFLYVIAFALGLMYVLDIPIPSPMEGLQHFFVDILGIEYPK' A
#
# COMPACT_ATOMS: atom_id res chain seq x y z
N MET A 1 -6.37 -15.28 -5.75
CA MET A 1 -6.99 -14.84 -4.47
C MET A 1 -6.58 -15.66 -3.25
N ILE A 2 -6.75 -16.99 -3.21
CA ILE A 2 -6.47 -17.81 -2.00
C ILE A 2 -5.04 -17.60 -1.46
N PHE A 3 -4.02 -17.62 -2.32
CA PHE A 3 -2.63 -17.45 -1.90
C PHE A 3 -2.37 -16.07 -1.28
N LEU A 4 -2.95 -15.01 -1.85
CA LEU A 4 -2.84 -13.66 -1.31
C LEU A 4 -3.44 -13.60 0.10
N LEU A 5 -4.66 -14.11 0.29
CA LEU A 5 -5.31 -14.14 1.60
C LEU A 5 -4.50 -14.93 2.64
N LEU A 6 -3.95 -16.08 2.25
CA LEU A 6 -3.12 -16.91 3.14
C LEU A 6 -1.84 -16.20 3.57
N ILE A 7 -1.13 -15.56 2.64
CA ILE A 7 0.11 -14.84 2.94
C ILE A 7 -0.17 -13.66 3.86
N TYR A 8 -1.21 -12.87 3.57
CA TYR A 8 -1.59 -11.73 4.41
C TYR A 8 -2.02 -12.21 5.80
N ALA A 9 -2.89 -13.23 5.90
CA ALA A 9 -3.29 -13.81 7.18
C ALA A 9 -2.07 -14.28 8.01
N TYR A 10 -1.09 -14.93 7.37
CA TYR A 10 0.15 -15.36 8.00
C TYR A 10 0.97 -14.18 8.56
N ILE A 11 1.16 -13.13 7.76
CA ILE A 11 1.85 -11.91 8.17
C ILE A 11 1.14 -11.26 9.38
N PHE A 12 -0.19 -11.18 9.35
CA PHE A 12 -0.99 -10.60 10.42
C PHE A 12 -0.84 -11.40 11.73
N ILE A 13 -0.97 -12.73 11.68
CA ILE A 13 -0.89 -13.61 12.85
C ILE A 13 0.49 -13.54 13.52
N ILE A 14 1.57 -13.36 12.76
CA ILE A 14 2.92 -13.29 13.32
C ILE A 14 3.19 -11.93 13.96
N ASN A 15 2.85 -10.84 13.26
CA ASN A 15 3.27 -9.50 13.69
C ASN A 15 2.33 -8.91 14.76
N VAL A 16 1.02 -8.99 14.56
CA VAL A 16 0.03 -8.27 15.37
C VAL A 16 0.04 -8.66 16.85
N PRO A 17 0.11 -9.96 17.23
CA PRO A 17 0.16 -10.33 18.64
C PRO A 17 1.40 -9.80 19.37
N GLY A 18 2.54 -9.69 18.67
CA GLY A 18 3.77 -9.13 19.22
C GLY A 18 3.62 -7.66 19.59
N LEU A 19 3.09 -6.86 18.64
CA LEU A 19 2.81 -5.43 18.81
C LEU A 19 1.80 -5.16 19.94
N ILE A 20 0.73 -5.97 20.02
CA ILE A 20 -0.28 -5.84 21.09
C ILE A 20 0.32 -6.16 22.46
N LYS A 21 1.10 -7.25 22.58
CA LYS A 21 1.73 -7.65 23.86
C LYS A 21 2.70 -6.59 24.38
N ARG A 22 3.42 -5.92 23.47
CA ARG A 22 4.37 -4.83 23.79
C ARG A 22 3.69 -3.48 24.03
N LYS A 23 2.37 -3.37 23.79
CA LYS A 23 1.59 -2.12 23.85
C LYS A 23 2.14 -1.04 22.91
N GLU A 24 2.70 -1.43 21.79
CA GLU A 24 3.28 -0.54 20.78
C GLU A 24 2.18 -0.02 19.83
N TRP A 25 1.25 0.78 20.37
CA TRP A 25 0.06 1.24 19.63
C TRP A 25 0.39 2.09 18.40
N LYS A 26 1.46 2.89 18.47
CA LYS A 26 1.92 3.72 17.35
C LYS A 26 2.46 2.86 16.20
N GLU A 27 3.23 1.84 16.54
CA GLU A 27 3.79 0.91 15.56
C GLU A 27 2.69 0.02 14.98
N LEU A 28 1.73 -0.41 15.80
CA LEU A 28 0.57 -1.15 15.34
C LEU A 28 -0.25 -0.32 14.35
N ALA A 29 -0.43 0.99 14.60
CA ALA A 29 -1.12 1.88 13.68
C ALA A 29 -0.37 2.04 12.35
N ALA A 30 0.95 2.27 12.39
CA ALA A 30 1.78 2.36 11.20
C ALA A 30 1.80 1.06 10.39
N PHE A 31 1.98 -0.08 11.07
CA PHE A 31 1.88 -1.41 10.47
C PHE A 31 0.52 -1.61 9.80
N SER A 32 -0.58 -1.34 10.52
CA SER A 32 -1.94 -1.56 10.00
C SER A 32 -2.23 -0.68 8.78
N PHE A 33 -1.79 0.58 8.80
CA PHE A 33 -1.95 1.49 7.67
C PHE A 33 -1.24 0.98 6.42
N LEU A 34 0.05 0.64 6.53
CA LEU A 34 0.81 0.10 5.41
C LEU A 34 0.29 -1.26 4.96
N TYR A 35 -0.12 -2.11 5.90
CA TYR A 35 -0.67 -3.43 5.64
C TYR A 35 -1.96 -3.36 4.82
N VAL A 36 -2.87 -2.45 5.17
CA VAL A 36 -4.11 -2.22 4.41
C VAL A 36 -3.82 -1.69 3.02
N ILE A 37 -2.89 -0.74 2.86
CA ILE A 37 -2.49 -0.22 1.55
C ILE A 37 -1.94 -1.34 0.67
N ALA A 38 -0.98 -2.11 1.20
CA ALA A 38 -0.38 -3.21 0.45
C ALA A 38 -1.44 -4.26 0.06
N PHE A 39 -2.37 -4.59 0.97
CA PHE A 39 -3.45 -5.54 0.69
C PHE A 39 -4.39 -5.04 -0.40
N ALA A 40 -4.78 -3.76 -0.36
CA ALA A 40 -5.60 -3.14 -1.39
C ALA A 40 -4.92 -3.18 -2.75
N LEU A 41 -3.63 -2.81 -2.83
CA LEU A 41 -2.85 -2.89 -4.07
C LEU A 41 -2.73 -4.34 -4.58
N GLY A 42 -2.51 -5.30 -3.69
CA GLY A 42 -2.48 -6.72 -4.03
C GLY A 42 -3.83 -7.23 -4.55
N LEU A 43 -4.94 -6.76 -3.98
CA LEU A 43 -6.28 -7.07 -4.48
C LEU A 43 -6.50 -6.50 -5.88
N MET A 44 -6.13 -5.23 -6.10
CA MET A 44 -6.22 -4.62 -7.43
C MET A 44 -5.42 -5.43 -8.46
N TYR A 45 -4.20 -5.83 -8.11
CA TYR A 45 -3.36 -6.67 -8.96
C TYR A 45 -4.02 -8.00 -9.33
N VAL A 46 -4.56 -8.73 -8.34
CA VAL A 46 -5.15 -10.06 -8.57
C VAL A 46 -6.50 -9.99 -9.30
N LEU A 47 -7.19 -8.85 -9.22
CA LEU A 47 -8.45 -8.60 -9.91
C LEU A 47 -8.26 -7.95 -11.29
N ASP A 48 -7.02 -7.83 -11.77
CA ASP A 48 -6.66 -7.13 -13.01
C ASP A 48 -7.20 -5.68 -13.06
N ILE A 49 -7.39 -5.06 -11.90
CA ILE A 49 -7.75 -3.64 -11.80
C ILE A 49 -6.46 -2.83 -11.98
N PRO A 50 -6.42 -1.86 -12.90
CA PRO A 50 -5.24 -1.05 -13.12
C PRO A 50 -4.86 -0.32 -11.82
N ILE A 51 -3.62 -0.52 -11.39
CA ILE A 51 -3.09 0.13 -10.20
C ILE A 51 -2.70 1.56 -10.61
N PRO A 52 -3.30 2.60 -10.00
CA PRO A 52 -2.98 3.96 -10.33
C PRO A 52 -1.50 4.23 -10.04
N SER A 53 -0.79 4.74 -11.04
CA SER A 53 0.62 5.05 -10.90
C SER A 53 0.79 6.40 -10.20
N PRO A 54 1.55 6.49 -9.11
CA PRO A 54 1.89 7.79 -8.50
C PRO A 54 2.57 8.74 -9.49
N MET A 55 3.23 8.18 -10.52
CA MET A 55 3.87 8.97 -11.58
C MET A 55 2.85 9.79 -12.37
N GLU A 56 1.64 9.27 -12.62
CA GLU A 56 0.60 10.01 -13.34
C GLU A 56 0.17 11.25 -12.55
N GLY A 57 0.04 11.10 -11.22
CA GLY A 57 -0.26 12.22 -10.32
C GLY A 57 0.88 13.24 -10.25
N LEU A 58 2.13 12.79 -10.20
CA LEU A 58 3.29 13.69 -10.23
C LEU A 58 3.41 14.40 -11.57
N GLN A 59 3.18 13.71 -12.69
CA GLN A 59 3.20 14.31 -14.01
C GLN A 59 2.14 15.40 -14.14
N HIS A 60 0.92 15.16 -13.67
CA HIS A 60 -0.11 16.20 -13.58
C HIS A 60 0.36 17.41 -12.76
N PHE A 61 1.01 17.17 -11.62
CA PHE A 61 1.53 18.25 -10.78
C PHE A 61 2.63 19.07 -11.49
N PHE A 62 3.62 18.41 -12.10
CA PHE A 62 4.74 19.11 -12.75
C PHE A 62 4.36 19.79 -14.06
N VAL A 63 3.54 19.15 -14.88
CA VAL A 63 3.17 19.67 -16.19
C VAL A 63 2.09 20.74 -16.05
N ASP A 64 1.01 20.47 -15.30
CA ASP A 64 -0.16 21.36 -15.31
C ASP A 64 -0.05 22.47 -14.26
N ILE A 65 0.61 22.22 -13.13
CA ILE A 65 0.72 23.22 -12.04
C ILE A 65 2.02 24.00 -12.15
N LEU A 66 3.14 23.33 -12.45
CA LEU A 66 4.46 23.95 -12.53
C LEU A 66 4.89 24.33 -13.96
N GLY A 67 4.24 23.82 -15.01
CA GLY A 67 4.58 24.13 -16.40
C GLY A 67 5.93 23.55 -16.85
N ILE A 68 6.46 22.56 -16.12
CA ILE A 68 7.75 21.94 -16.43
C ILE A 68 7.49 20.77 -17.39
N GLU A 69 7.53 21.05 -18.69
CA GLU A 69 7.43 20.02 -19.72
C GLU A 69 8.72 19.18 -19.77
N TYR A 70 8.57 17.85 -19.75
CA TYR A 70 9.69 16.94 -19.97
C TYR A 70 10.16 17.02 -21.43
N PRO A 71 11.47 17.12 -21.71
CA PRO A 71 11.97 16.99 -23.08
C PRO A 71 11.64 15.60 -23.63
N LYS A 72 11.13 15.56 -24.86
CA LYS A 72 10.77 14.33 -25.59
C LYS A 72 11.98 13.48 -25.95
#